data_AF-A0A923TW06-F1
#
_entry.id   AF-A0A923TW06-F1
#
_cell.length_a   1.000
_cell.length_b   1.000
_cell.length_c   1.000
_cell.angle_alpha   90.00
_cell.angle_beta   90.00
_cell.angle_gamma   90.00
#
_symmetry.space_group_name_H-M   'P 1'
#
loop_
_entity.id
_entity.type
_entity.pdbx_description
1 polymer ?
#
loop_
_entity_poly.entity_id
_entity_poly.type
_entity_poly.pdbx_seq_one_letter_code
_entity_poly.pdbx_strand_id
1 'polypeptide(L)'
;QIEKWCNAFSAELLIPTSELLQMNIVIEQKLKGEKIWGKKELIELGNRFHVGPLAILRSLLENKLTTLAYYKDRHQAWNKPSFGRAKHPEGRNIAKETIKEKGRTYISLAFSAFDQNRIDLKDLSDFLGVRLSYIPKTRQLLNA
;
A
#
# COMPACT_ATOMS: atom_id res chain seq x y z
N GLN A 1 -12.91 -12.35 -10.19
CA GLN A 1 -14.12 -11.57 -10.49
C GLN A 1 -14.39 -10.53 -9.40
N ILE A 2 -14.32 -10.93 -8.12
CA ILE A 2 -14.48 -10.03 -6.95
C ILE A 2 -13.54 -8.82 -7.00
N GLU A 3 -12.23 -9.02 -7.20
CA GLU A 3 -11.26 -7.92 -7.24
C GLU A 3 -11.58 -6.86 -8.32
N LYS A 4 -12.00 -7.30 -9.52
CA LYS A 4 -12.41 -6.38 -10.59
C LYS A 4 -13.63 -5.56 -10.19
N TRP A 5 -14.60 -6.20 -9.54
CA TRP A 5 -15.79 -5.53 -9.02
C TRP A 5 -15.44 -4.54 -7.90
N CYS A 6 -14.63 -4.95 -6.92
CA CYS A 6 -14.18 -4.08 -5.84
C CYS A 6 -13.43 -2.85 -6.38
N ASN A 7 -12.55 -3.04 -7.37
CA ASN A 7 -11.82 -1.93 -8.00
C ASN A 7 -12.76 -0.99 -8.76
N ALA A 8 -13.74 -1.52 -9.51
CA ALA A 8 -14.72 -0.70 -10.22
C ALA A 8 -15.62 0.08 -9.24
N PHE A 9 -16.11 -0.59 -8.20
CA PHE A 9 -16.90 0.04 -7.13
C PHE A 9 -16.11 1.14 -6.42
N SER A 10 -14.86 0.86 -6.05
CA SER A 10 -14.01 1.84 -5.36
C SER A 10 -13.69 3.04 -6.25
N ALA A 11 -13.51 2.82 -7.56
CA ALA A 11 -13.27 3.91 -8.50
C ALA A 11 -14.47 4.87 -8.59
N GLU A 12 -15.69 4.35 -8.72
CA GLU A 12 -16.91 5.18 -8.77
C GLU A 12 -17.22 5.83 -7.43
N LEU A 13 -16.95 5.14 -6.31
CA LEU A 13 -17.14 5.70 -4.97
C LEU A 13 -16.17 6.87 -4.68
N LEU A 14 -14.89 6.72 -5.04
CA LEU A 14 -13.86 7.72 -4.78
C LEU A 14 -13.90 8.87 -5.80
N ILE A 15 -14.23 8.55 -7.05
CA ILE A 15 -14.24 9.50 -8.17
C ILE A 15 -15.60 9.35 -8.89
N PRO A 16 -16.69 9.91 -8.34
CA PRO A 16 -18.00 9.82 -8.95
C PRO A 16 -17.98 10.37 -10.37
N THR A 17 -18.45 9.58 -11.34
CA THR A 17 -18.38 9.94 -12.75
C THR A 17 -19.19 11.21 -13.03
N SER A 18 -20.33 11.38 -12.37
CA SER A 18 -21.17 12.58 -12.49
C SER A 18 -20.43 13.87 -12.10
N GLU A 19 -19.64 13.83 -11.03
CA GLU A 19 -18.87 14.97 -10.54
C GLU A 19 -17.63 15.21 -11.39
N LEU A 20 -16.89 14.16 -11.75
CA LEU A 20 -15.70 14.26 -12.60
C LEU A 20 -16.03 14.94 -13.94
N LEU A 21 -17.13 14.55 -14.57
CA LEU A 21 -17.53 15.10 -15.87
C LEU A 21 -18.04 16.55 -15.81
N GLN A 22 -18.37 17.06 -14.62
CA GLN A 22 -18.79 18.44 -14.40
C GLN A 22 -17.62 19.39 -14.10
N MET A 23 -16.41 18.87 -13.91
CA MET A 23 -15.25 19.72 -13.64
C MET A 23 -14.86 20.53 -14.88
N ASN A 24 -14.63 21.84 -14.70
CA ASN A 24 -14.28 22.76 -15.79
C ASN A 24 -13.11 22.25 -16.64
N ILE A 25 -12.04 21.78 -15.99
CA ILE A 25 -10.86 21.22 -16.67
C ILE A 25 -11.26 20.06 -17.61
N VAL A 26 -12.19 19.21 -17.16
CA VAL A 26 -12.65 18.05 -17.94
C VAL A 26 -13.53 18.47 -19.10
N ILE A 27 -14.41 19.45 -18.88
CA ILE A 27 -15.26 20.04 -19.91
C ILE A 27 -14.40 20.69 -21.00
N GLU A 28 -13.44 21.53 -20.61
CA GLU A 28 -12.52 22.21 -21.53
C GLU A 28 -11.70 21.23 -22.36
N GLN A 29 -11.13 20.20 -21.72
CA GLN A 29 -10.34 19.18 -22.42
C GLN A 29 -11.20 18.38 -23.42
N LYS A 30 -12.46 18.10 -23.07
CA LYS A 30 -13.42 17.44 -23.97
C LYS A 30 -13.75 18.32 -25.17
N LEU A 31 -13.92 19.63 -24.99
CA LEU A 31 -14.18 20.57 -26.08
C LEU A 31 -13.01 20.66 -27.06
N LYS A 32 -11.77 20.58 -26.55
CA LYS A 32 -10.56 20.51 -27.39
C LYS A 32 -10.41 19.17 -28.13
N GLY A 33 -11.14 18.14 -27.72
CA GLY A 33 -11.00 16.78 -28.26
C GLY A 33 -9.69 16.08 -27.86
N GLU A 34 -8.94 16.66 -26.92
CA GLU A 34 -7.65 16.15 -26.49
C GLU A 34 -7.83 14.90 -25.59
N LYS A 35 -7.00 13.89 -25.82
CA LYS A 35 -6.98 12.63 -25.03
C LYS A 35 -5.73 12.48 -24.18
N ILE A 36 -4.86 13.47 -24.22
CA ILE A 36 -3.62 13.55 -23.44
C ILE A 36 -3.87 14.55 -22.31
N TRP A 37 -3.36 14.22 -21.12
CA TRP A 37 -3.59 14.98 -19.90
C TRP A 37 -2.27 15.37 -19.27
N GLY A 38 -2.10 16.66 -19.00
CA GLY A 38 -0.95 17.17 -18.28
C GLY A 38 -0.89 16.62 -16.85
N LYS A 39 0.32 16.38 -16.33
CA LYS A 39 0.50 15.92 -14.94
C LYS A 39 -0.11 16.91 -13.94
N LYS A 40 -0.05 18.22 -14.23
CA LYS A 40 -0.63 19.27 -13.38
C LYS A 40 -2.16 19.14 -13.28
N GLU A 41 -2.84 18.99 -14.42
CA GLU A 41 -4.29 18.79 -14.48
C GLU A 41 -4.72 17.54 -13.69
N LEU A 42 -3.99 16.42 -13.86
CA LEU A 42 -4.29 15.18 -13.14
C LEU A 42 -4.05 15.31 -11.62
N ILE A 43 -3.08 16.11 -11.19
CA ILE A 43 -2.86 16.42 -9.76
C ILE A 43 -4.00 17.30 -9.25
N GLU A 44 -4.42 18.30 -10.00
CA GLU A 44 -5.50 19.20 -9.62
C GLU A 44 -6.84 18.46 -9.46
N LEU A 45 -7.18 17.62 -10.44
CA LEU A 45 -8.31 16.69 -10.35
C LEU A 45 -8.14 15.73 -9.15
N GLY A 46 -6.93 15.19 -8.96
CA GLY A 46 -6.61 14.29 -7.85
C GLY A 46 -6.81 14.92 -6.47
N ASN A 47 -6.42 16.18 -6.32
CA ASN A 47 -6.61 16.93 -5.09
C ASN A 47 -8.10 17.14 -4.76
N ARG A 48 -8.95 17.31 -5.78
CA ARG A 48 -10.41 17.45 -5.59
C ARG A 48 -11.04 16.18 -5.01
N PHE A 49 -10.58 15.01 -5.44
CA PHE A 49 -11.11 13.71 -5.03
C PHE A 49 -10.25 13.02 -3.95
N HIS A 50 -9.17 13.67 -3.49
CA HIS A 50 -8.20 13.11 -2.54
C HIS A 50 -7.58 11.77 -3.00
N VAL A 51 -7.28 11.65 -4.28
CA VAL A 51 -6.68 10.45 -4.90
C VAL A 51 -5.42 10.78 -5.69
N GLY A 52 -4.63 9.75 -6.00
CA GLY A 52 -3.44 9.93 -6.83
C GLY A 52 -3.75 10.21 -8.31
N PRO A 53 -2.83 10.87 -9.05
CA PRO A 53 -3.02 11.20 -10.47
C PRO A 53 -3.31 9.99 -11.37
N LEU A 54 -2.79 8.81 -11.01
CA LEU A 54 -3.01 7.58 -11.76
C LEU A 54 -4.44 7.04 -11.60
N ALA A 55 -5.07 7.27 -10.44
CA ALA A 55 -6.47 6.91 -10.21
C ALA A 55 -7.41 7.79 -11.03
N ILE A 56 -7.15 9.10 -11.09
CA ILE A 56 -7.84 10.02 -12.00
C ILE A 56 -7.68 9.56 -13.45
N LEU A 57 -6.45 9.28 -13.88
CA LEU A 57 -6.18 8.85 -15.25
C LEU A 57 -6.90 7.54 -15.58
N ARG A 58 -7.05 6.64 -14.60
CA ARG A 58 -7.84 5.42 -14.74
C ARG A 58 -9.33 5.73 -14.93
N SER A 59 -9.92 6.59 -14.12
CA SER A 59 -11.34 6.98 -14.26
C SER A 59 -11.61 7.73 -15.58
N LEU A 60 -10.67 8.55 -16.05
CA LEU A 60 -10.74 9.18 -17.37
C LEU A 60 -10.70 8.15 -18.51
N LEU A 61 -9.94 7.05 -18.35
CA LEU A 61 -9.89 5.99 -19.35
C LEU A 61 -11.22 5.25 -19.44
N GLU A 62 -11.84 4.90 -18.31
CA GLU A 62 -13.16 4.26 -18.27
C GLU A 62 -14.25 5.13 -18.90
N ASN A 63 -14.13 6.45 -18.73
CA ASN A 63 -15.00 7.45 -19.36
C ASN A 63 -14.62 7.81 -20.81
N LYS A 64 -13.67 7.08 -21.43
CA LYS A 64 -13.18 7.31 -22.81
C LYS A 64 -12.62 8.73 -23.03
N LEU A 65 -12.14 9.39 -21.99
CA LEU A 65 -11.53 10.73 -22.01
C LEU A 65 -10.00 10.69 -22.15
N THR A 66 -9.42 9.50 -22.20
CA THR A 66 -8.03 9.27 -22.61
C THR A 66 -7.92 7.98 -23.41
N THR A 67 -6.71 7.57 -23.77
CA THR A 67 -6.45 6.33 -24.52
C THR A 67 -5.77 5.29 -23.64
N LEU A 68 -6.00 4.00 -23.95
CA LEU A 68 -5.33 2.90 -23.26
C LEU A 68 -3.80 2.98 -23.41
N ALA A 69 -3.32 3.45 -24.57
CA ALA A 69 -1.90 3.65 -24.83
C ALA A 69 -1.30 4.69 -23.88
N TYR A 70 -1.93 5.86 -23.75
CA TYR A 70 -1.47 6.91 -22.85
C TYR A 70 -1.50 6.46 -21.38
N TYR A 71 -2.58 5.80 -20.96
CA TYR A 71 -2.67 5.24 -19.61
C TYR A 71 -1.53 4.26 -19.31
N LYS A 72 -1.25 3.30 -20.21
CA LYS A 72 -0.19 2.31 -20.02
C LYS A 72 1.20 2.95 -19.91
N ASP A 73 1.49 3.91 -20.79
CA ASP A 73 2.73 4.70 -20.76
C ASP A 73 2.92 5.38 -19.39
N ARG A 74 1.91 6.13 -18.93
CA ARG A 74 1.96 6.83 -17.64
C ARG A 74 2.02 5.88 -16.45
N HIS A 75 1.24 4.80 -16.47
CA HIS A 75 1.27 3.76 -15.44
C HIS A 75 2.67 3.17 -15.30
N GLN A 76 3.34 2.82 -16.41
CA GLN A 76 4.71 2.32 -16.38
C GLN A 76 5.71 3.37 -15.89
N ALA A 77 5.55 4.62 -16.31
CA ALA A 77 6.44 5.70 -15.90
C ALA A 77 6.34 6.02 -14.40
N TRP A 78 5.13 6.01 -13.83
CA TRP A 78 4.86 6.44 -12.46
C TRP A 78 4.86 5.30 -11.44
N ASN A 79 4.64 4.05 -11.88
CA ASN A 79 4.71 2.88 -11.01
C ASN A 79 6.15 2.32 -10.91
N LYS A 80 7.16 3.10 -11.30
CA LYS A 80 8.56 2.81 -10.98
C LYS A 80 8.76 3.05 -9.48
N PRO A 81 9.15 2.03 -8.70
CA PRO A 81 9.41 2.20 -7.29
C PRO A 81 10.48 3.28 -7.08
N SER A 82 10.15 4.37 -6.37
CA SER A 82 11.15 5.38 -5.97
C SER A 82 12.21 4.79 -5.03
N PHE A 83 11.88 3.69 -4.38
CA PHE A 83 12.80 2.85 -3.61
C PHE A 83 12.97 1.54 -4.36
N GLY A 84 14.20 1.24 -4.78
CA GLY A 84 14.51 -0.03 -5.45
C GLY A 84 13.94 -1.19 -4.65
N ARG A 85 13.13 -2.04 -5.30
CA ARG A 85 12.79 -3.35 -4.72
C ARG A 85 14.12 -4.02 -4.41
N ALA A 86 14.29 -4.57 -3.20
CA ALA A 86 15.50 -5.30 -2.85
C ALA A 86 15.76 -6.33 -3.97
N LYS A 87 16.99 -6.34 -4.52
CA LYS A 87 17.38 -7.29 -5.58
C LYS A 87 17.10 -8.74 -5.18
N HIS A 88 17.12 -8.98 -3.87
CA HIS A 88 16.67 -10.20 -3.22
C HIS A 88 15.63 -9.81 -2.17
N PRO A 89 14.32 -9.92 -2.48
CA PRO A 89 13.30 -9.71 -1.47
C PRO A 89 13.37 -10.87 -0.47
N GLU A 90 14.11 -10.68 0.61
CA GLU A 90 13.97 -11.52 1.80
C GLU A 90 12.58 -11.25 2.37
N GLY A 91 11.79 -12.32 2.57
CA GLY A 91 10.50 -12.20 3.24
C GLY A 91 10.65 -11.57 4.63
N ARG A 92 9.53 -11.12 5.22
CA ARG A 92 9.53 -10.50 6.55
C ARG A 92 10.26 -11.37 7.57
N ASN A 93 11.23 -10.79 8.26
CA ASN A 93 11.93 -11.47 9.34
C ASN A 93 11.25 -11.12 10.67
N ILE A 94 10.13 -11.80 10.93
CA ILE A 94 9.25 -11.55 12.08
C ILE A 94 10.02 -11.52 13.41
N ALA A 95 11.00 -12.42 13.60
CA ALA A 95 11.82 -12.45 14.81
C ALA A 95 12.68 -11.19 14.97
N LYS A 96 13.30 -10.71 13.88
CA LYS A 96 14.10 -9.47 13.87
C LYS A 96 13.22 -8.22 14.04
N GLU A 97 12.06 -8.19 13.39
CA GLU A 97 11.06 -7.12 13.52
C GLU A 97 10.57 -7.01 14.96
N THR A 98 10.23 -8.14 15.59
CA THR A 98 9.76 -8.20 16.98
C THR A 98 10.78 -7.61 17.95
N ILE A 99 12.07 -7.95 17.80
CA ILE A 99 13.16 -7.39 18.62
C ILE A 99 13.28 -5.88 18.44
N LYS A 100 13.16 -5.40 17.21
CA LYS A 100 13.25 -3.97 16.91
C LYS A 100 12.07 -3.19 17.47
N GLU A 101 10.86 -3.71 17.35
CA GLU A 101 9.62 -3.02 17.73
C GLU A 101 9.39 -3.00 19.25
N LYS A 102 9.62 -4.14 19.93
CA LYS A 102 9.36 -4.27 21.37
C LYS A 102 10.57 -3.93 22.24
N GLY A 103 11.76 -3.91 21.65
CA GLY A 103 13.02 -3.64 22.34
C GLY A 103 13.58 -4.85 23.10
N ARG A 104 14.91 -4.91 23.18
CA ARG A 104 15.64 -6.06 23.76
C ARG A 104 15.27 -6.29 25.23
N THR A 105 15.17 -5.23 26.04
CA THR A 105 14.87 -5.32 27.48
C THR A 105 13.55 -6.03 27.77
N TYR A 106 12.48 -5.65 27.06
CA TYR A 106 11.16 -6.26 27.24
C TYR A 106 11.17 -7.74 26.88
N ILE A 107 11.79 -8.08 25.74
CA ILE A 107 11.87 -9.46 25.26
C ILE A 107 12.72 -10.32 26.21
N SER A 108 13.86 -9.79 26.70
CA SER A 108 14.69 -10.48 27.70
C SER A 108 13.92 -10.76 28.99
N LEU A 109 13.07 -9.83 29.44
CA LEU A 109 12.23 -10.03 30.62
C LEU A 109 11.20 -11.15 30.40
N ALA A 110 10.53 -11.16 29.24
CA ALA A 110 9.56 -12.20 28.90
C ALA A 110 10.22 -13.60 28.83
N PHE A 111 11.39 -13.71 28.19
CA PHE A 111 12.15 -14.96 28.18
C PHE A 111 12.62 -15.36 29.58
N SER A 112 13.06 -14.42 30.41
CA SER A 112 13.47 -14.73 31.79
C SER A 112 12.31 -15.24 32.64
N ALA A 113 11.12 -14.68 32.49
CA ALA A 113 9.92 -15.17 33.17
C ALA A 113 9.55 -16.58 32.70
N PHE A 114 9.68 -16.87 31.40
CA PHE A 114 9.46 -18.21 30.84
C PHE A 114 10.51 -19.22 31.35
N ASP A 115 11.79 -18.87 31.35
CA ASP A 115 12.89 -19.72 31.84
C ASP A 115 12.74 -20.04 33.35
N GLN A 116 12.13 -19.13 34.12
CA GLN A 116 11.81 -19.31 35.53
C GLN A 116 10.48 -20.05 35.77
N ASN A 117 9.81 -20.55 34.72
CA ASN A 117 8.49 -21.18 34.78
C ASN A 117 7.40 -20.29 35.43
N ARG A 118 7.51 -18.96 35.33
CA ARG A 118 6.49 -18.02 35.83
C ARG A 118 5.35 -17.82 34.84
N ILE A 119 5.59 -18.11 33.57
CA ILE A 119 4.65 -18.02 32.46
C ILE A 119 4.85 -19.25 31.58
N ASP A 120 3.82 -19.66 30.84
CA ASP A 120 3.93 -20.78 29.92
C ASP A 120 4.36 -20.35 28.50
N LEU A 121 4.47 -21.32 27.58
CA LEU A 121 4.91 -21.06 26.22
C LEU A 121 3.87 -20.23 25.43
N LYS A 122 2.58 -20.36 25.76
CA LYS A 122 1.50 -19.61 25.14
C LYS A 122 1.55 -18.15 25.61
N ASP A 123 1.70 -17.93 26.91
CA ASP A 123 1.89 -16.60 27.49
C ASP A 123 3.10 -15.88 26.86
N LEU A 124 4.22 -16.61 26.68
CA LEU A 124 5.40 -16.08 26.00
C LEU A 124 5.08 -15.68 24.54
N SER A 125 4.32 -16.50 23.82
CA SER A 125 3.84 -16.19 22.47
C SER A 125 3.04 -14.89 22.44
N ASP A 126 2.14 -14.72 23.41
CA ASP A 126 1.24 -13.58 23.51
C ASP A 126 2.00 -12.30 23.86
N PHE A 127 2.93 -12.34 24.81
CA PHE A 127 3.79 -11.19 25.14
C PHE A 127 4.68 -10.78 23.96
N LEU A 128 5.28 -11.75 23.27
CA LEU A 128 6.09 -11.47 22.08
C LEU A 128 5.23 -11.08 20.86
N GLY A 129 3.92 -11.36 20.87
CA GLY A 129 3.03 -11.07 19.74
C GLY A 129 3.38 -11.84 18.47
N VAL A 130 3.99 -13.02 18.60
CA VAL A 130 4.41 -13.87 17.48
C VAL A 130 3.85 -15.27 17.63
N ARG A 131 3.76 -16.03 16.55
CA ARG A 131 3.41 -17.45 16.62
C ARG A 131 4.52 -18.22 17.34
N LEU A 132 4.14 -19.29 18.04
CA LEU A 132 5.04 -20.20 18.77
C LEU A 132 6.27 -20.63 17.94
N SER A 133 6.07 -20.88 16.65
CA SER A 133 7.14 -21.27 15.71
C SER A 133 8.29 -20.26 15.59
N TYR A 134 8.07 -18.99 15.93
CA TYR A 134 9.08 -17.94 15.88
C TYR A 134 9.82 -17.73 17.20
N ILE A 135 9.38 -18.34 18.30
CA ILE A 135 9.99 -18.19 19.63
C ILE A 135 11.48 -18.62 19.61
N PRO A 136 11.88 -19.80 19.08
CA PRO A 136 13.27 -20.23 19.08
C PRO A 136 14.18 -19.26 18.29
N LYS A 137 13.72 -18.81 17.11
CA LYS A 137 14.46 -17.87 16.26
C LYS A 137 14.59 -16.49 16.92
N THR A 138 13.56 -16.05 17.64
CA THR A 138 13.60 -14.78 18.38
C THR A 138 14.60 -14.84 19.52
N ARG A 139 14.66 -15.96 20.26
CA ARG A 139 15.67 -16.16 21.32
C ARG A 139 17.09 -16.19 20.77
N GLN A 140 17.30 -16.88 19.65
CA GLN A 140 18.61 -16.91 18.98
C GLN A 140 19.10 -15.52 18.59
N LEU A 141 18.23 -14.71 17.97
CA LEU A 141 18.57 -13.35 17.54
C LEU A 141 18.74 -12.36 18.70
N LEU A 142 18.07 -12.60 19.84
CA LEU A 142 18.22 -11.78 21.04
C LEU A 142 19.62 -11.95 21.67
N ASN A 143 20.16 -13.16 21.61
CA ASN A 143 21.44 -13.54 22.20
C ASN A 143 22.64 -13.32 21.25
N ALA A 144 22.39 -12.94 20.00
CA ALA A 144 23.38 -12.55 19.01
C ALA A 144 23.66 -11.04 19.06
#